data_AF-A0A4Q5YIE7-F1
#
_entry.id   AF-A0A4Q5YIE7-F1
#
_cell.length_a   1.000
_cell.length_b   1.000
_cell.length_c   1.000
_cell.angle_alpha   90.00
_cell.angle_beta   90.00
_cell.angle_gamma   90.00
#
_symmetry.space_group_name_H-M   'P 1'
#
loop_
_entity.id
_entity.type
_entity.pdbx_description
1 polymer ?
#
loop_
_entity_poly.entity_id
_entity_poly.type
_entity_poly.pdbx_seq_one_letter_code
_entity_poly.pdbx_strand_id
1 'polypeptide(L)'
;MLQLSKPLAVIDLETTGINLSADRIVEIAIIKIMPDGKKIIKRKLLNPEIPIPAASTEFHGITDDMIKDAPTFRQVANEIKQFLENTDLAGYNSNRFDIPMLAEEFLRSGLDFHTTGRKFLDVQKIFHQMEQRTLGAAYKFYCNKVLTDAHSAEADAS
;
A
#
# COMPACT_ATOMS: atom_id res chain seq x y z
N MET A 1 -2.73 -1.89 22.47
CA MET A 1 -3.12 -0.78 21.56
C MET A 1 -1.84 -0.26 20.91
N LEU A 2 -1.85 0.05 19.60
CA LEU A 2 -0.68 0.55 18.88
C LEU A 2 -0.26 1.90 19.48
N GLN A 3 0.96 2.00 20.01
CA GLN A 3 1.51 3.27 20.52
C GLN A 3 2.29 3.97 19.41
N LEU A 4 1.84 5.17 19.05
CA LEU A 4 2.41 5.96 17.96
C LEU A 4 3.09 7.21 18.52
N SER A 5 4.33 7.48 18.09
CA SER A 5 5.03 8.74 18.41
C SER A 5 4.77 9.86 17.39
N LYS A 6 4.27 9.50 16.20
CA LYS A 6 3.81 10.41 15.14
C LYS A 6 2.59 9.79 14.44
N PRO A 7 1.77 10.58 13.72
CA PRO A 7 0.67 10.03 12.95
C PRO A 7 1.12 8.92 12.00
N LEU A 8 0.22 7.97 11.72
CA LEU A 8 0.40 6.89 10.76
C LEU A 8 -0.64 7.03 9.65
N ALA A 9 -0.23 7.19 8.40
CA ALA A 9 -1.11 7.17 7.24
C ALA A 9 -1.11 5.78 6.61
N VAL A 10 -2.25 5.09 6.71
CA VAL A 10 -2.52 3.87 5.95
C VAL A 10 -3.02 4.29 4.57
N ILE A 11 -2.28 3.93 3.53
CA ILE A 11 -2.52 4.29 2.13
C ILE A 11 -2.92 3.06 1.35
N ASP A 12 -3.89 3.23 0.46
CA ASP A 12 -4.36 2.25 -0.49
C ASP A 12 -4.72 3.00 -1.79
N LEU A 13 -4.27 2.48 -2.93
CA LEU A 13 -4.43 3.09 -4.24
C LEU A 13 -5.13 2.14 -5.22
N GLU A 14 -6.04 2.70 -6.01
CA GLU A 14 -6.47 2.09 -7.27
C GLU A 14 -5.83 2.83 -8.43
N THR A 15 -5.42 2.09 -9.45
CA THR A 15 -4.55 2.61 -10.51
C THR A 15 -4.95 2.07 -11.88
N THR A 16 -4.52 2.74 -12.93
CA THR A 16 -4.72 2.26 -14.31
C THR A 16 -3.94 0.97 -14.61
N GLY A 17 -2.97 0.60 -13.76
CA GLY A 17 -2.13 -0.58 -13.91
C GLY A 17 -0.95 -0.56 -12.92
N ILE A 18 -0.01 -1.50 -13.05
CA ILE A 18 1.07 -1.71 -12.07
C ILE A 18 2.42 -1.09 -12.44
N ASN A 19 2.54 -0.45 -13.59
CA ASN A 19 3.79 0.14 -14.06
C ASN A 19 3.97 1.56 -13.50
N LEU A 20 4.85 1.72 -12.52
CA LEU A 20 5.14 2.99 -11.86
C LEU A 20 5.45 4.15 -12.83
N SER A 21 6.12 3.89 -13.95
CA SER A 21 6.52 4.92 -14.91
C SER A 21 5.46 5.23 -15.97
N ALA A 22 4.40 4.42 -16.11
CA ALA A 22 3.40 4.58 -17.17
C ALA A 22 1.98 4.75 -16.63
N ASP A 23 1.63 4.06 -15.55
CA ASP A 23 0.30 4.05 -14.97
C ASP A 23 0.06 5.25 -14.04
N ARG A 24 -1.20 5.43 -13.66
CA ARG A 24 -1.70 6.58 -12.91
C ARG A 24 -2.64 6.15 -11.80
N ILE A 25 -2.72 6.98 -10.76
CA ILE A 25 -3.70 6.78 -9.69
C ILE A 25 -5.08 7.24 -10.16
N VAL A 26 -6.10 6.40 -9.96
CA VAL A 26 -7.52 6.71 -10.21
C VAL A 26 -8.33 6.86 -8.92
N GLU A 27 -7.87 6.25 -7.82
CA GLU A 27 -8.39 6.50 -6.47
C GLU A 27 -7.25 6.47 -5.45
N ILE A 28 -7.32 7.37 -4.47
CA ILE A 28 -6.47 7.34 -3.29
C ILE A 28 -7.32 7.37 -2.03
N ALA A 29 -7.07 6.42 -1.13
CA ALA A 29 -7.60 6.42 0.22
C ALA A 29 -6.45 6.52 1.24
N ILE A 30 -6.59 7.43 2.20
CA ILE A 30 -5.63 7.66 3.27
C ILE A 30 -6.37 7.72 4.60
N ILE A 31 -6.09 6.75 5.48
CA ILE A 31 -6.56 6.77 6.87
C ILE A 31 -5.39 7.22 7.74
N LYS A 32 -5.43 8.47 8.20
CA LYS A 32 -4.44 9.03 9.11
C LYS A 32 -4.86 8.78 10.56
N ILE A 33 -4.09 7.97 11.26
CA ILE A 33 -4.26 7.62 12.66
C ILE A 33 -3.32 8.49 13.50
N MET A 34 -3.89 9.30 14.38
CA MET A 34 -3.15 10.20 15.26
C MET A 34 -2.63 9.46 16.51
N PRO A 35 -1.62 9.99 17.22
CA PRO A 35 -1.10 9.39 18.46
C PRO A 35 -2.14 9.13 19.55
N ASP A 36 -3.20 9.94 19.61
CA ASP A 36 -4.34 9.79 20.53
C ASP A 36 -5.37 8.75 20.06
N GLY A 37 -5.14 8.12 18.90
CA GLY A 37 -6.03 7.14 18.29
C GLY A 37 -7.12 7.73 17.38
N LYS A 38 -7.24 9.06 17.28
CA LYS A 38 -8.19 9.70 16.36
C LYS A 38 -7.87 9.35 14.91
N LYS A 39 -8.89 9.02 14.13
CA LYS A 39 -8.77 8.74 12.69
C LYS A 39 -9.29 9.89 11.86
N ILE A 40 -8.53 10.28 10.84
CA ILE A 40 -8.92 11.26 9.83
C ILE A 40 -8.81 10.58 8.48
N ILE A 41 -9.90 10.58 7.71
CA ILE A 41 -9.99 9.86 6.43
C ILE A 41 -9.96 10.88 5.30
N LYS A 42 -9.17 10.59 4.28
CA LYS A 42 -9.18 11.31 3.00
C LYS A 42 -9.34 10.28 1.89
N ARG A 43 -10.35 10.46 1.05
CA ARG A 43 -10.60 9.64 -0.15
C ARG A 43 -10.83 10.58 -1.32
N LYS A 44 -10.22 10.29 -2.47
CA LYS A 44 -10.44 11.04 -3.72
C LYS A 44 -10.42 10.08 -4.90
N LEU A 45 -11.41 10.21 -5.76
CA LEU A 45 -11.31 9.80 -7.17
C LEU A 45 -10.48 10.84 -7.91
N LEU A 46 -9.65 10.39 -8.85
CA LEU A 46 -8.74 11.23 -9.60
C LEU A 46 -8.87 10.95 -11.09
N ASN A 47 -8.82 12.00 -11.90
CA ASN A 47 -8.70 11.86 -13.34
C ASN A 47 -7.21 11.60 -13.70
N PRO A 48 -6.85 10.43 -14.26
CA PRO A 48 -5.48 10.08 -14.61
C PRO A 48 -4.99 10.71 -15.92
N GLU A 49 -5.86 11.43 -16.63
CA GLU A 49 -5.60 12.03 -17.95
C GLU A 49 -5.23 11.00 -19.05
N ILE A 50 -5.51 9.72 -18.80
CA ILE A 50 -5.37 8.59 -19.73
C ILE A 50 -6.58 7.66 -19.60
N PRO A 51 -6.96 6.90 -20.63
CA PRO A 51 -8.02 5.91 -20.52
C PRO A 51 -7.71 4.84 -19.47
N ILE A 52 -8.68 4.43 -18.65
CA ILE A 52 -8.53 3.30 -17.73
C ILE A 52 -8.61 1.99 -18.54
N PRO A 53 -7.62 1.09 -18.47
CA PRO A 53 -7.73 -0.22 -19.08
C PRO A 53 -8.93 -1.00 -18.53
N ALA A 54 -9.61 -1.76 -19.41
CA ALA A 54 -10.80 -2.54 -19.02
C ALA A 54 -10.51 -3.55 -17.90
N ALA A 55 -9.32 -4.16 -17.89
CA ALA A 55 -8.91 -5.09 -16.83
C ALA A 55 -8.79 -4.40 -15.46
N SER A 56 -8.32 -3.15 -15.42
CA SER A 56 -8.24 -2.37 -14.18
C SER A 56 -9.66 -1.98 -13.72
N THR A 57 -10.51 -1.56 -14.64
CA THR A 57 -11.94 -1.31 -14.37
C THR A 57 -12.64 -2.55 -13.82
N GLU A 58 -12.35 -3.74 -14.35
CA GLU A 58 -12.91 -5.01 -13.85
C GLU A 58 -12.45 -5.32 -12.42
N PHE A 59 -11.21 -4.94 -12.06
CA PHE A 59 -10.65 -5.16 -10.75
C PHE A 59 -11.21 -4.21 -9.68
N HIS A 60 -11.17 -2.90 -9.91
CA HIS A 60 -11.54 -1.88 -8.91
C HIS A 60 -12.91 -1.22 -9.15
N GLY A 61 -13.56 -1.48 -10.29
CA GLY A 61 -14.91 -0.99 -10.60
C GLY A 61 -15.03 0.50 -10.94
N ILE A 62 -13.91 1.20 -11.18
CA ILE A 62 -13.90 2.64 -11.50
C ILE A 62 -13.81 2.77 -13.02
N THR A 63 -14.75 3.50 -13.60
CA THR A 63 -14.82 3.74 -15.05
C THR A 63 -14.35 5.16 -15.41
N ASP A 64 -13.97 5.39 -16.66
CA ASP A 64 -13.63 6.73 -17.17
C ASP A 64 -14.76 7.74 -16.91
N ASP A 65 -16.03 7.33 -17.05
CA ASP A 65 -17.19 8.18 -16.81
C ASP A 65 -17.32 8.64 -15.35
N MET A 66 -16.90 7.82 -14.38
CA MET A 66 -16.94 8.18 -12.95
C MET A 66 -15.92 9.26 -12.59
N ILE A 67 -14.83 9.37 -13.34
CA ILE A 67 -13.68 10.22 -13.00
C ILE A 67 -13.40 11.33 -14.00
N LYS A 68 -14.17 11.44 -15.10
CA LYS A 68 -13.97 12.47 -16.12
C LYS A 68 -13.93 13.90 -15.57
N ASP A 69 -14.77 14.17 -14.56
CA ASP A 69 -14.88 15.48 -13.89
C ASP A 69 -14.13 15.53 -12.55
N ALA A 70 -13.44 14.44 -12.17
CA ALA A 70 -12.63 14.38 -10.96
C ALA A 70 -11.36 15.22 -11.13
N PRO A 71 -10.77 15.75 -10.04
CA PRO A 71 -9.50 16.47 -10.14
C PRO A 71 -8.37 15.53 -10.56
N THR A 72 -7.42 16.04 -11.31
CA THR A 72 -6.14 15.36 -11.57
C THR A 72 -5.31 15.26 -10.30
N PHE A 73 -4.36 14.31 -10.26
CA PHE A 73 -3.43 14.23 -9.13
C PHE A 73 -2.70 15.56 -8.91
N ARG A 74 -2.24 16.22 -9.98
CA ARG A 74 -1.54 17.52 -9.91
C ARG A 74 -2.35 18.58 -9.15
N GLN A 75 -3.68 18.63 -9.37
CA GLN A 75 -4.56 19.60 -8.71
C GLN A 75 -4.67 19.36 -7.19
N VAL A 76 -4.53 18.11 -6.74
CA VAL A 76 -4.67 17.74 -5.32
C VAL A 76 -3.33 17.43 -4.64
N ALA A 77 -2.23 17.44 -5.38
CA ALA A 77 -0.93 17.00 -4.89
C ALA A 77 -0.48 17.78 -3.65
N ASN A 78 -0.56 19.11 -3.65
CA ASN A 78 -0.21 19.92 -2.47
C ASN A 78 -1.09 19.59 -1.25
N GLU A 79 -2.38 19.37 -1.44
CA GLU A 79 -3.31 18.99 -0.36
C GLU A 79 -2.90 17.63 0.24
N ILE A 80 -2.60 16.64 -0.60
CA ILE A 80 -2.17 15.30 -0.17
C ILE A 80 -0.82 15.38 0.54
N LYS A 81 0.13 16.16 -0.01
CA LYS A 81 1.46 16.37 0.59
C LYS A 81 1.36 16.92 2.01
N GLN A 82 0.56 17.97 2.19
CA GLN A 82 0.28 18.57 3.51
C GLN A 82 -0.42 17.57 4.43
N PHE A 83 -1.40 16.81 3.92
CA PHE A 83 -2.08 15.79 4.71
C PHE A 83 -1.12 14.70 5.22
N LEU A 84 -0.09 14.37 4.44
CA LEU A 84 0.94 13.41 4.79
C LEU A 84 2.11 14.04 5.55
N GLU A 85 2.11 15.33 5.88
CA GLU A 85 3.24 15.94 6.58
C GLU A 85 3.48 15.30 7.97
N ASN A 86 4.75 15.14 8.35
CA ASN A 86 5.20 14.53 9.61
C ASN A 86 4.48 13.22 9.98
N THR A 87 4.29 12.34 8.99
CA THR A 87 3.45 11.13 9.12
C THR A 87 4.22 9.88 8.66
N ASP A 88 4.16 8.80 9.42
CA ASP A 88 4.65 7.49 8.97
C ASP A 88 3.71 6.87 7.95
N LEU A 89 4.21 6.01 7.08
CA LEU A 89 3.44 5.43 5.99
C LEU A 89 3.20 3.95 6.23
N ALA A 90 2.00 3.48 5.92
CA ALA A 90 1.58 2.10 6.08
C ALA A 90 0.64 1.67 4.95
N GLY A 91 0.48 0.36 4.80
CA GLY A 91 -0.44 -0.26 3.86
C GLY A 91 -0.10 -1.73 3.64
N TYR A 92 -0.84 -2.42 2.78
CA TYR A 92 -0.59 -3.82 2.46
C TYR A 92 0.24 -3.94 1.17
N ASN A 93 1.45 -4.49 1.23
CA ASN A 93 2.39 -4.48 0.09
C ASN A 93 2.76 -3.05 -0.40
N SER A 94 2.48 -2.04 0.42
CA SER A 94 2.60 -0.62 0.08
C SER A 94 4.02 -0.15 -0.19
N ASN A 95 5.01 -0.79 0.44
CA ASN A 95 6.42 -0.44 0.22
C ASN A 95 6.88 -0.75 -1.21
N ARG A 96 6.23 -1.73 -1.85
CA ARG A 96 6.57 -2.15 -3.22
C ARG A 96 5.69 -1.48 -4.27
N PHE A 97 4.51 -1.02 -3.90
CA PHE A 97 3.52 -0.53 -4.86
C PHE A 97 3.00 0.87 -4.53
N ASP A 98 2.15 1.02 -3.51
CA ASP A 98 1.43 2.28 -3.25
C ASP A 98 2.35 3.48 -3.06
N ILE A 99 3.41 3.29 -2.27
CA ILE A 99 4.33 4.38 -1.92
C ILE A 99 5.18 4.79 -3.13
N PRO A 100 5.81 3.86 -3.89
CA PRO A 100 6.45 4.20 -5.15
C PRO A 100 5.51 4.87 -6.16
N MET A 101 4.29 4.37 -6.33
CA MET A 101 3.30 4.96 -7.26
C MET A 101 2.95 6.40 -6.85
N LEU A 102 2.69 6.63 -5.56
CA LEU A 102 2.43 7.95 -5.03
C LEU A 102 3.63 8.90 -5.21
N ALA A 103 4.85 8.41 -5.04
CA ALA A 103 6.06 9.20 -5.26
C ALA A 103 6.22 9.61 -6.74
N GLU A 104 5.92 8.72 -7.69
CA GLU A 104 5.92 9.03 -9.12
C GLU A 104 4.88 10.09 -9.49
N GLU A 105 3.68 10.04 -8.92
CA GLU A 105 2.65 11.05 -9.13
C GLU A 105 3.03 12.42 -8.57
N PHE A 106 3.70 12.45 -7.42
CA PHE A 106 4.29 13.67 -6.88
C PHE A 106 5.38 14.23 -7.80
N LEU A 107 6.28 13.37 -8.30
CA LEU A 107 7.33 13.76 -9.23
C LEU A 107 6.75 14.33 -10.53
N ARG A 108 5.74 13.69 -11.13
CA ARG A 108 5.00 14.20 -12.32
C ARG A 108 4.37 15.56 -12.07
N SER A 109 3.92 15.79 -10.84
CA SER A 109 3.34 17.06 -10.41
C SER A 109 4.38 18.14 -10.13
N GLY A 110 5.67 17.82 -10.20
CA GLY A 110 6.77 18.74 -9.89
C GLY A 110 6.95 18.99 -8.40
N LEU A 111 6.51 18.05 -7.55
CA LEU A 111 6.64 18.13 -6.10
C LEU A 111 7.56 17.05 -5.58
N ASP A 112 8.52 17.43 -4.74
CA ASP A 112 9.32 16.45 -4.02
C ASP A 112 8.51 15.82 -2.89
N PHE A 113 8.42 14.49 -2.90
CA PHE A 113 7.86 13.67 -1.82
C PHE A 113 8.98 12.99 -1.03
N HIS A 114 9.49 13.70 -0.02
CA HIS A 114 10.54 13.16 0.83
C HIS A 114 10.00 12.11 1.79
N THR A 115 10.60 10.93 1.71
CA THR A 115 10.34 9.82 2.63
C THR A 115 11.39 9.69 3.72
N THR A 116 12.50 10.41 3.62
CA THR A 116 13.57 10.41 4.61
C THR A 116 13.02 10.73 6.01
N GLY A 117 13.38 9.91 7.00
CA GLY A 117 12.92 10.04 8.39
C GLY A 117 11.50 9.50 8.65
N ARG A 118 10.79 9.00 7.64
CA ARG A 118 9.54 8.26 7.80
C ARG A 118 9.82 6.78 8.02
N LYS A 119 9.03 6.17 8.89
CA LYS A 119 8.95 4.71 9.03
C LYS A 119 7.90 4.20 8.05
N PHE A 120 8.11 2.96 7.64
CA PHE A 120 7.30 2.24 6.68
C PHE A 120 6.77 0.97 7.32
N LEU A 121 5.45 0.88 7.46
CA LEU A 121 4.77 -0.26 8.07
C LEU A 121 3.99 -1.04 7.01
N ASP A 122 4.63 -2.06 6.46
CA ASP A 122 3.99 -2.94 5.49
C ASP A 122 3.31 -4.12 6.19
N VAL A 123 1.97 -4.13 6.15
CA VAL A 123 1.15 -5.14 6.82
C VAL A 123 1.40 -6.54 6.26
N GLN A 124 1.67 -6.66 4.95
CA GLN A 124 2.00 -7.95 4.35
C GLN A 124 3.32 -8.48 4.91
N LYS A 125 4.32 -7.62 5.08
CA LYS A 125 5.60 -8.01 5.67
C LYS A 125 5.44 -8.46 7.12
N ILE A 126 4.64 -7.75 7.91
CA ILE A 126 4.34 -8.14 9.30
C ILE A 126 3.65 -9.50 9.33
N PHE A 127 2.63 -9.68 8.50
CA PHE A 127 1.90 -10.95 8.41
C PHE A 127 2.85 -12.12 8.07
N HIS A 128 3.71 -11.95 7.06
CA HIS A 128 4.71 -12.96 6.68
C HIS A 128 5.77 -13.22 7.75
N GLN A 129 6.03 -12.27 8.65
CA GLN A 129 6.96 -12.46 9.77
C GLN A 129 6.30 -13.14 10.96
N MET A 130 5.01 -12.86 11.19
CA MET A 130 4.24 -13.46 12.28
C MET A 130 3.81 -14.89 11.96
N GLU A 131 3.49 -15.19 10.70
CA GLU A 131 3.24 -16.54 10.23
C GLU A 131 4.53 -17.20 9.76
N GLN A 132 5.06 -18.14 10.54
CA GLN A 132 6.24 -18.90 10.13
C GLN A 132 5.93 -19.73 8.88
N ARG A 133 6.56 -19.37 7.76
CA ARG A 133 6.48 -20.09 6.48
C ARG A 133 7.58 -21.14 6.31
N THR A 134 7.98 -21.77 7.40
CA THR A 134 8.94 -22.88 7.37
C THR A 134 8.18 -24.20 7.22
N LEU A 135 8.81 -25.19 6.59
CA LEU A 135 8.24 -26.54 6.51
C LEU A 135 7.88 -27.08 7.90
N GLY A 136 8.75 -26.90 8.89
CA GLY A 136 8.50 -27.31 10.26
C GLY A 136 7.28 -26.63 10.90
N ALA A 137 7.04 -25.34 10.63
CA ALA A 137 5.86 -24.64 11.12
C ALA A 137 4.58 -25.12 10.43
N ALA A 138 4.63 -25.36 9.11
CA ALA A 138 3.50 -25.93 8.37
C ALA A 138 3.17 -27.36 8.84
N TYR A 139 4.19 -28.22 9.00
CA TYR A 139 4.03 -29.59 9.50
C TYR A 139 3.44 -29.61 10.91
N LYS A 140 3.90 -28.70 11.78
CA LYS A 140 3.32 -28.54 13.11
C LYS A 140 1.88 -28.05 13.05
N PHE A 141 1.57 -27.08 12.20
CA PHE A 141 0.22 -26.50 12.12
C PHE A 141 -0.81 -27.49 11.55
N TYR A 142 -0.51 -28.16 10.44
CA TYR A 142 -1.46 -29.03 9.75
C TYR A 142 -1.48 -30.46 10.29
N CYS A 143 -0.35 -30.97 10.80
CA CYS A 143 -0.23 -32.36 11.23
C CYS A 143 -0.10 -32.52 12.76
N ASN A 144 0.03 -31.42 13.50
CA ASN A 144 0.31 -31.41 14.94
C ASN A 144 1.56 -32.22 15.34
N LYS A 145 2.57 -32.23 14.46
CA LYS A 145 3.85 -32.95 14.64
C LYS A 145 5.04 -32.01 14.51
N VAL A 146 6.14 -32.34 15.18
CA VAL A 146 7.40 -31.60 15.04
C VAL A 146 8.26 -32.30 13.99
N LEU A 147 8.77 -31.54 13.03
CA LEU A 147 9.70 -32.07 12.03
C LEU A 147 11.07 -32.28 12.70
N THR A 148 11.48 -33.54 12.81
CA THR A 148 12.82 -33.95 13.27
C THR A 148 13.71 -34.16 12.04
N ASP A 149 15.03 -33.91 12.16
CA ASP A 149 15.99 -34.00 11.04
C ASP A 149 15.67 -33.10 9.82
N ALA A 150 15.09 -31.94 10.12
CA ALA A 150 14.88 -30.87 9.14
C ALA A 150 16.19 -30.58 8.38
N HIS A 151 16.08 -30.34 7.06
CA HIS A 151 17.19 -30.14 6.10
C HIS A 151 17.82 -31.40 5.50
N SER A 152 17.32 -32.60 5.83
CA SER A 152 17.55 -33.77 4.97
C SER A 152 16.43 -33.85 3.92
N ALA A 153 16.79 -34.04 2.65
CA ALA A 153 15.81 -34.07 1.57
C ALA A 153 14.78 -35.21 1.72
N GLU A 154 15.17 -36.31 2.38
CA GLU A 154 14.27 -37.42 2.69
C GLU A 154 13.24 -37.05 3.76
N ALA A 155 13.67 -36.48 4.91
CA ALA A 155 12.76 -36.08 5.97
C ALA A 155 11.87 -34.89 5.59
N ASP A 156 12.36 -34.00 4.73
CA ASP A 156 11.59 -32.85 4.25
C ASP A 156 10.48 -33.25 3.24
N ALA A 157 10.53 -34.46 2.67
CA ALA A 157 9.59 -34.95 1.65
C ALA A 157 8.55 -35.97 2.16
N SER A 158 8.69 -36.49 3.39
CA SER A 158 7.84 -37.53 4.00
C SER A 158 6.67 -37.00 4.82
#